data_AF-A0A924ULZ7-F1
#
_entry.id   AF-A0A924ULZ7-F1
#
_cell.length_a   1.000
_cell.length_b   1.000
_cell.length_c   1.000
_cell.angle_alpha   90.00
_cell.angle_beta   90.00
_cell.angle_gamma   90.00
#
_symmetry.space_group_name_H-M   'P 1'
#
loop_
_entity.id
_entity.type
_entity.pdbx_description
1 polymer ?
#
loop_
_entity_poly.entity_id
_entity_poly.type
_entity_poly.pdbx_seq_one_letter_code
_entity_poly.pdbx_strand_id
1 'polypeptide(L)'
;MNKNTAVLTFCLILFICHFGIHAGAQNNPKKKQVPRYDTIIVKHVTVTKSSKKSPVKPALKREIILPVPEFINQPYYYDRDGNKLIKLENADALMITKKKTLGLKGAKQFLSMADPSSKIRFASKNDIVFFIKTSGDVIDLTSYIKFYQFVPVDQKREVTVSSKEGLVINKEEEKGNLISFSVKKISGENYKIQFSQNLEAGEYGFVWVKNMELKEFTVFAFGIDWKSSD
;
A
#
# COMPACT_ATOMS: atom_id res chain seq x y z
N MET A 1 0.39 4.78 59.02
CA MET A 1 0.88 6.08 58.51
C MET A 1 2.41 6.03 58.50
N ASN A 2 3.03 5.49 57.45
CA ASN A 2 4.50 5.40 57.34
C ASN A 2 4.92 6.00 56.00
N LYS A 3 5.69 7.09 56.09
CA LYS A 3 6.27 7.82 54.97
C LYS A 3 7.67 7.25 54.72
N ASN A 4 7.88 6.59 53.58
CA ASN A 4 9.23 6.27 53.12
C ASN A 4 9.56 7.13 51.89
N THR A 5 10.32 8.17 52.18
CA THR A 5 10.97 9.06 51.23
C THR A 5 12.28 8.39 50.81
N ALA A 6 12.45 8.02 49.54
CA ALA A 6 13.72 7.52 49.03
C ALA A 6 14.19 8.39 47.86
N VAL A 7 15.43 8.85 48.04
CA VAL A 7 16.16 9.92 47.36
C VAL A 7 16.51 9.60 45.90
N LEU A 8 16.39 10.65 45.09
CA LEU A 8 16.80 10.82 43.70
C LEU A 8 18.33 10.65 43.54
N THR A 9 18.80 9.84 42.57
CA THR A 9 20.20 9.90 42.12
C THR A 9 20.23 10.04 40.59
N PHE A 10 20.67 11.21 40.13
CA PHE A 10 20.84 11.57 38.73
C PHE A 10 22.26 11.16 38.30
N CYS A 11 22.40 10.14 37.44
CA CYS A 11 23.64 9.86 36.73
C CYS A 11 23.68 10.67 35.43
N LEU A 12 24.43 11.77 35.47
CA LEU A 12 24.81 12.55 34.30
C LEU A 12 25.97 11.83 33.58
N ILE A 13 25.69 11.14 32.48
CA ILE A 13 26.72 10.57 31.61
C ILE A 13 26.89 11.51 30.41
N LEU A 14 28.05 12.19 30.39
CA LEU A 14 28.60 12.88 29.23
C LEU A 14 28.86 11.86 28.11
N PHE A 15 28.42 12.17 26.88
CA PHE A 15 28.99 11.60 25.67
C PHE A 15 29.38 12.73 24.72
N ILE A 16 30.68 13.04 24.71
CA ILE A 16 31.36 13.87 23.72
C ILE A 16 32.24 12.92 22.91
N CYS A 17 31.95 12.75 21.62
CA CYS A 17 32.85 12.28 20.54
C CYS A 17 32.16 12.69 19.22
N HIS A 18 32.52 13.79 18.54
CA HIS A 18 33.67 14.02 17.66
C HIS A 18 33.83 13.06 16.45
N PHE A 19 33.84 13.71 15.28
CA PHE A 19 34.42 13.36 13.98
C PHE A 19 33.71 12.40 13.01
N GLY A 20 33.60 12.89 11.76
CA GLY A 20 33.32 12.07 10.58
C GLY A 20 32.92 12.85 9.34
N ILE A 21 33.65 13.91 8.97
CA ILE A 21 33.54 14.50 7.62
C ILE A 21 34.21 13.51 6.65
N HIS A 22 33.42 12.80 5.85
CA HIS A 22 33.92 12.11 4.66
C HIS A 22 33.33 12.73 3.39
N ALA A 23 34.17 13.52 2.74
CA ALA A 23 34.08 13.89 1.34
C ALA A 23 34.74 12.79 0.48
N GLY A 24 34.17 12.54 -0.70
CA GLY A 24 34.69 11.65 -1.74
C GLY A 24 33.56 10.79 -2.32
N ALA A 25 33.37 10.62 -3.62
CA ALA A 25 34.09 11.09 -4.79
C ALA A 25 33.13 11.01 -5.99
N GLN A 26 33.23 11.97 -6.92
CA GLN A 26 32.60 11.90 -8.24
C GLN A 26 33.25 10.79 -9.06
N ASN A 27 32.44 9.89 -9.62
CA ASN A 27 32.87 9.00 -10.70
C ASN A 27 32.02 9.24 -11.95
N ASN A 28 32.68 9.73 -13.00
CA ASN A 28 32.14 9.90 -14.34
C ASN A 28 31.86 8.52 -15.00
N PRO A 29 30.81 8.42 -15.83
CA PRO A 29 30.48 7.17 -16.52
C PRO A 29 31.41 6.90 -17.71
N LYS A 30 32.09 5.74 -17.69
CA LYS A 30 32.81 5.19 -18.85
C LYS A 30 31.81 4.66 -19.89
N LYS A 31 31.74 5.33 -21.04
CA LYS A 31 31.18 4.79 -22.30
C LYS A 31 31.95 3.50 -22.66
N LYS A 32 31.26 2.36 -22.81
CA LYS A 32 31.80 1.16 -23.45
C LYS A 32 30.93 0.75 -24.65
N GLN A 33 31.56 0.96 -25.81
CA GLN A 33 31.49 0.29 -27.11
C GLN A 33 30.35 -0.69 -27.40
N VAL A 34 29.64 -0.36 -28.49
CA VAL A 34 28.81 -1.23 -29.31
C VAL A 34 29.70 -2.15 -30.15
N PRO A 35 29.56 -3.48 -30.10
CA PRO A 35 30.06 -4.36 -31.16
C PRO A 35 29.02 -4.52 -32.27
N ARG A 36 29.51 -4.42 -33.49
CA ARG A 36 28.79 -4.61 -34.76
C ARG A 36 28.47 -6.09 -35.01
N TYR A 37 27.47 -6.26 -35.87
CA TYR A 37 26.79 -7.45 -36.36
C TYR A 37 27.69 -8.56 -36.92
N ASP A 38 27.28 -9.81 -36.69
CA ASP A 38 27.62 -10.95 -37.56
C ASP A 38 26.33 -11.43 -38.26
N THR A 39 26.28 -11.20 -39.56
CA THR A 39 25.35 -11.85 -40.50
C THR A 39 25.70 -13.33 -40.61
N ILE A 40 24.88 -14.20 -40.04
CA ILE A 40 24.99 -15.65 -40.28
C ILE A 40 24.23 -15.99 -41.56
N ILE A 41 25.01 -16.56 -42.47
CA ILE A 41 24.65 -17.02 -43.81
C ILE A 41 23.63 -18.15 -43.75
N VAL A 42 22.65 -18.03 -44.65
CA VAL A 42 21.59 -18.99 -45.00
C VAL A 42 22.19 -20.35 -45.36
N LYS A 43 21.79 -21.41 -44.64
CA LYS A 43 21.89 -22.80 -45.12
C LYS A 43 20.49 -23.32 -45.43
N HIS A 44 20.17 -23.40 -46.72
CA HIS A 44 19.11 -24.25 -47.24
C HIS A 44 19.51 -25.72 -47.04
N VAL A 45 18.76 -26.46 -46.22
CA VAL A 45 18.81 -27.92 -46.16
C VAL A 45 17.39 -28.49 -46.07
N THR A 46 16.97 -29.01 -47.22
CA THR A 46 16.21 -30.24 -47.47
C THR A 46 14.92 -30.56 -46.70
N VAL A 47 13.84 -30.45 -47.48
CA VAL A 47 12.55 -31.16 -47.42
C VAL A 47 12.60 -32.52 -46.72
N THR A 48 11.78 -32.69 -45.67
CA THR A 48 11.27 -34.01 -45.26
C THR A 48 9.83 -33.93 -44.74
N LYS A 49 8.97 -34.68 -45.44
CA LYS A 49 7.71 -35.32 -45.03
C LYS A 49 6.68 -34.53 -44.23
N SER A 50 5.70 -34.07 -44.99
CA SER A 50 4.28 -33.91 -44.64
C SER A 50 3.78 -34.91 -43.59
N SER A 51 3.65 -34.46 -42.34
CA SER A 51 2.65 -34.95 -41.40
C SER A 51 1.50 -33.95 -41.39
N LYS A 52 0.33 -34.39 -41.86
CA LYS A 52 -0.93 -33.68 -41.96
C LYS A 52 -1.28 -33.02 -40.61
N LYS A 53 -0.90 -31.74 -40.45
CA LYS A 53 -1.21 -30.93 -39.28
C LYS A 53 -2.67 -30.50 -39.43
N SER A 54 -3.56 -31.09 -38.63
CA SER A 54 -4.96 -30.65 -38.52
C SER A 54 -5.00 -29.13 -38.35
N PRO A 55 -5.88 -28.40 -39.05
CA PRO A 55 -5.98 -26.97 -38.92
C PRO A 55 -6.40 -26.65 -37.48
N VAL A 56 -5.45 -26.22 -36.66
CA VAL A 56 -5.73 -25.71 -35.32
C VAL A 56 -6.52 -24.43 -35.53
N LYS A 57 -7.84 -24.56 -35.43
CA LYS A 57 -8.80 -23.45 -35.43
C LYS A 57 -8.26 -22.38 -34.48
N PRO A 58 -8.01 -21.14 -34.93
CA PRO A 58 -7.49 -20.09 -34.07
C PRO A 58 -8.39 -19.99 -32.84
N ALA A 59 -7.84 -20.28 -31.66
CA ALA A 59 -8.57 -20.15 -30.41
C ALA A 59 -8.96 -18.68 -30.29
N LEU A 60 -10.25 -18.42 -30.51
CA LEU A 60 -10.85 -17.09 -30.47
C LEU A 60 -10.50 -16.47 -29.11
N LYS A 61 -9.64 -15.44 -29.09
CA LYS A 61 -9.36 -14.67 -27.88
C LYS A 61 -10.68 -14.09 -27.43
N ARG A 62 -11.30 -14.70 -26.43
CA ARG A 62 -12.49 -14.14 -25.79
C ARG A 62 -12.04 -12.83 -25.14
N GLU A 63 -12.62 -11.74 -25.59
CA GLU A 63 -12.42 -10.44 -24.98
C GLU A 63 -13.00 -10.50 -23.55
N ILE A 64 -12.14 -10.29 -22.55
CA ILE A 64 -12.55 -10.32 -21.15
C ILE A 64 -13.19 -8.97 -20.84
N ILE A 65 -14.51 -8.96 -20.67
CA ILE A 65 -15.25 -7.78 -20.24
C ILE A 65 -14.99 -7.57 -18.75
N LEU A 66 -14.40 -6.44 -18.39
CA LEU A 66 -14.11 -6.08 -17.00
C LEU A 66 -15.39 -5.64 -16.27
N PRO A 67 -15.64 -6.10 -15.03
CA PRO A 67 -16.77 -5.65 -14.24
C PRO A 67 -16.61 -4.18 -13.84
N VAL A 68 -17.73 -3.48 -13.71
CA VAL A 68 -17.79 -2.05 -13.38
C VAL A 68 -18.25 -1.86 -11.93
N PRO A 69 -17.56 -1.04 -11.12
CA PRO A 69 -18.02 -0.70 -9.77
C PRO A 69 -19.42 -0.05 -9.78
N GLU A 70 -20.28 -0.52 -8.88
CA GLU A 70 -21.66 -0.03 -8.76
C GLU A 70 -21.72 1.37 -8.12
N PHE A 71 -21.00 1.55 -6.99
CA PHE A 71 -21.03 2.79 -6.23
C PHE A 71 -19.83 3.69 -6.51
N ILE A 72 -20.10 4.99 -6.57
CA ILE A 72 -19.09 6.04 -6.65
C ILE A 72 -18.35 6.13 -5.32
N ASN A 73 -17.03 6.35 -5.39
CA ASN A 73 -16.11 6.52 -4.28
C ASN A 73 -15.99 5.31 -3.33
N GLN A 74 -16.45 4.14 -3.80
CA GLN A 74 -16.34 2.86 -3.11
C GLN A 74 -15.28 2.01 -3.83
N PRO A 75 -14.18 1.64 -3.15
CA PRO A 75 -13.25 0.63 -3.67
C PRO A 75 -13.85 -0.77 -3.57
N TYR A 76 -13.53 -1.61 -4.55
CA TYR A 76 -13.88 -3.03 -4.63
C TYR A 76 -12.65 -3.85 -4.92
N TYR A 77 -12.50 -5.00 -4.26
CA TYR A 77 -11.50 -5.99 -4.64
C TYR A 77 -11.91 -6.66 -5.96
N TYR A 78 -10.99 -6.77 -6.91
CA TYR A 78 -11.22 -7.46 -8.16
C TYR A 78 -10.76 -8.92 -8.06
N ASP A 79 -11.74 -9.83 -7.96
CA ASP A 79 -11.49 -11.26 -8.04
C ASP A 79 -11.34 -11.66 -9.50
N ARG A 80 -10.08 -11.85 -9.92
CA ARG A 80 -9.72 -12.20 -11.30
C ARG A 80 -10.23 -13.58 -11.71
N ASP A 81 -10.30 -14.51 -10.77
CA ASP A 81 -10.68 -15.91 -11.03
C ASP A 81 -12.19 -15.99 -11.33
N GLY A 82 -13.00 -15.27 -10.54
CA GLY A 82 -14.44 -15.16 -10.72
C GLY A 82 -14.91 -14.03 -11.66
N ASN A 83 -13.99 -13.19 -12.17
CA ASN A 83 -14.27 -11.95 -12.89
C ASN A 83 -15.35 -11.08 -12.20
N LYS A 84 -15.25 -10.91 -10.88
CA LYS A 84 -16.26 -10.22 -10.06
C LYS A 84 -15.63 -9.17 -9.15
N LEU A 85 -16.46 -8.23 -8.71
CA LEU A 85 -16.08 -7.21 -7.74
C LEU A 85 -16.65 -7.56 -6.37
N ILE A 86 -15.79 -7.51 -5.35
CA ILE A 86 -16.17 -7.77 -3.96
C ILE A 86 -16.10 -6.44 -3.21
N LYS A 87 -17.23 -6.05 -2.61
CA LYS A 87 -17.33 -4.84 -1.81
C LYS A 87 -16.53 -5.00 -0.52
N LEU A 88 -15.80 -3.96 -0.15
CA LEU A 88 -15.05 -3.91 1.12
C LEU A 88 -15.98 -3.59 2.29
N GLU A 89 -15.50 -3.83 3.51
CA GLU A 89 -16.20 -3.45 4.73
C GLU A 89 -16.27 -1.93 4.83
N ASN A 90 -17.45 -1.37 5.13
CA ASN A 90 -17.58 0.03 5.51
C ASN A 90 -17.46 0.10 7.04
N ALA A 91 -16.27 0.44 7.52
CA ALA A 91 -15.99 0.55 8.95
C ALA A 91 -16.04 2.02 9.39
N ASP A 92 -16.73 2.29 10.48
CA ASP A 92 -16.75 3.62 11.09
C ASP A 92 -15.47 3.83 11.89
N ALA A 93 -14.79 4.94 11.59
CA ALA A 93 -13.51 5.30 12.20
C ALA A 93 -13.58 6.70 12.82
N LEU A 94 -12.79 6.87 13.88
CA LEU A 94 -12.64 8.12 14.60
C LEU A 94 -11.20 8.62 14.49
N MET A 95 -11.05 9.94 14.33
CA MET A 95 -9.77 10.61 14.47
C MET A 95 -9.52 10.93 15.95
N ILE A 96 -8.55 10.26 16.57
CA ILE A 96 -8.20 10.45 17.98
C ILE A 96 -6.88 11.22 18.08
N THR A 97 -6.88 12.34 18.81
CA THR A 97 -5.65 13.09 19.11
C THR A 97 -5.25 12.87 20.56
N LYS A 98 -4.11 12.22 20.79
CA LYS A 98 -3.52 12.06 22.14
C LYS A 98 -2.36 13.05 22.31
N LYS A 99 -2.45 13.91 23.32
CA LYS A 99 -1.36 14.83 23.70
C LYS A 99 -0.29 14.03 24.46
N LYS A 100 0.98 14.13 24.05
CA LYS A 100 2.09 13.51 24.80
C LYS A 100 2.35 14.32 26.08
N THR A 101 2.78 13.65 27.16
CA THR A 101 2.88 14.18 28.53
C THR A 101 3.54 15.56 28.59
N LEU A 102 2.87 16.51 29.27
CA LEU A 102 3.29 17.90 29.53
C LEU A 102 3.38 18.87 28.34
N GLY A 103 2.81 18.57 27.17
CA GLY A 103 2.70 19.53 26.05
C GLY A 103 4.02 19.88 25.35
N LEU A 104 5.16 19.45 25.90
CA LEU A 104 6.51 19.65 25.36
C LEU A 104 6.83 18.72 24.18
N LYS A 105 6.12 17.60 24.02
CA LYS A 105 6.37 16.57 22.98
C LYS A 105 5.30 16.51 21.89
N GLY A 106 4.41 17.51 21.84
CA GLY A 106 3.37 17.64 20.83
C GLY A 106 2.23 16.62 20.93
N ALA A 107 1.62 16.28 19.80
CA ALA A 107 0.42 15.46 19.72
C ALA A 107 0.54 14.38 18.65
N LYS A 108 -0.04 13.21 18.95
CA LYS A 108 -0.13 12.07 18.03
C LYS A 108 -1.58 11.87 17.60
N GLN A 109 -1.82 11.78 16.30
CA GLN A 109 -3.14 11.54 15.73
C GLN A 109 -3.24 10.11 15.23
N PHE A 110 -4.35 9.47 15.55
CA PHE A 110 -4.64 8.08 15.19
C PHE A 110 -5.99 8.00 14.49
N LEU A 111 -6.13 7.11 13.52
CA LEU A 111 -7.44 6.58 13.17
C LEU A 111 -7.69 5.35 14.03
N SER A 112 -8.90 5.22 14.56
CA SER A 112 -9.31 4.12 15.42
C SER A 112 -10.66 3.59 14.95
N MET A 113 -10.75 2.27 14.74
CA MET A 113 -11.99 1.56 14.44
C MET A 113 -12.30 0.61 15.59
N ALA A 114 -13.59 0.46 15.93
CA ALA A 114 -14.02 -0.30 17.09
C ALA A 114 -13.70 -1.80 17.00
N ASP A 115 -13.83 -2.39 15.80
CA ASP A 115 -13.61 -3.82 15.59
C ASP A 115 -12.11 -4.14 15.41
N PRO A 116 -11.60 -5.25 15.99
CA PRO A 116 -10.19 -5.65 15.91
C PRO A 116 -9.79 -6.26 14.55
N SER A 117 -10.76 -6.65 13.72
CA SER A 117 -10.51 -7.33 12.44
C SER A 117 -11.65 -7.12 11.47
N SER A 118 -11.37 -7.11 10.17
CA SER A 118 -12.40 -7.01 9.14
C SER A 118 -13.14 -8.32 8.95
N LYS A 119 -14.44 -8.23 8.70
CA LYS A 119 -15.26 -9.35 8.22
C LYS A 119 -14.94 -9.75 6.79
N ILE A 120 -14.42 -8.82 5.98
CA ILE A 120 -14.02 -9.08 4.60
C ILE A 120 -12.53 -9.43 4.58
N ARG A 121 -12.21 -10.67 4.21
CA ARG A 121 -10.84 -11.19 4.22
C ARG A 121 -10.48 -11.85 2.91
N PHE A 122 -9.23 -11.72 2.52
CA PHE A 122 -8.68 -12.32 1.30
C PHE A 122 -7.43 -13.12 1.63
N ALA A 123 -7.18 -14.21 0.90
CA ALA A 123 -5.90 -14.88 0.95
C ALA A 123 -4.81 -14.01 0.30
N SER A 124 -3.58 -14.05 0.84
CA SER A 124 -2.44 -13.35 0.23
C SER A 124 -2.21 -13.80 -1.23
N LYS A 125 -2.06 -12.82 -2.13
CA LYS A 125 -1.82 -13.00 -3.57
C LYS A 125 -0.82 -11.96 -4.09
N ASN A 126 -0.10 -12.30 -5.16
CA ASN A 126 0.96 -11.46 -5.76
C ASN A 126 0.43 -10.32 -6.65
N ASP A 127 -0.88 -10.22 -6.83
CA ASP A 127 -1.52 -9.28 -7.76
C ASP A 127 -2.87 -8.79 -7.25
N ILE A 128 -2.95 -8.41 -5.97
CA ILE A 128 -4.15 -7.78 -5.41
C ILE A 128 -4.43 -6.47 -6.17
N VAL A 129 -5.66 -6.37 -6.68
CA VAL A 129 -6.14 -5.25 -7.48
C VAL A 129 -7.46 -4.78 -6.92
N PHE A 130 -7.64 -3.46 -6.89
CA PHE A 130 -8.93 -2.85 -6.57
C PHE A 130 -9.44 -2.01 -7.73
N PHE A 131 -10.75 -2.03 -7.95
CA PHE A 131 -11.42 -1.09 -8.86
C PHE A 131 -12.21 -0.07 -8.06
N ILE A 132 -12.25 1.16 -8.56
CA ILE A 132 -13.01 2.24 -7.97
C ILE A 132 -13.60 3.10 -9.06
N LYS A 133 -14.85 3.50 -8.87
CA LYS A 133 -15.52 4.52 -9.68
C LYS A 133 -15.44 5.84 -8.94
N THR A 134 -15.06 6.92 -9.62
CA THR A 134 -15.04 8.27 -9.04
C THR A 134 -16.11 9.14 -9.68
N SER A 135 -16.38 10.32 -9.13
CA SER A 135 -17.21 11.34 -9.79
C SER A 135 -16.32 12.37 -10.47
N GLY A 136 -16.47 12.57 -11.77
CA GLY A 136 -15.75 13.61 -12.52
C GLY A 136 -14.28 13.32 -12.83
N ASP A 137 -13.59 14.33 -13.35
CA ASP A 137 -12.18 14.24 -13.75
C ASP A 137 -11.25 14.29 -12.53
N VAL A 138 -10.91 13.12 -12.02
CA VAL A 138 -9.86 12.97 -11.01
C VAL A 138 -8.50 12.93 -11.72
N ILE A 139 -7.75 14.03 -11.62
CA ILE A 139 -6.39 14.14 -12.19
C ILE A 139 -5.45 13.16 -11.50
N ASP A 140 -5.52 13.07 -10.17
CA ASP A 140 -4.70 12.16 -9.36
C ASP A 140 -5.47 11.67 -8.13
N LEU A 141 -5.87 10.40 -8.15
CA LEU A 141 -6.62 9.77 -7.07
C LEU A 141 -5.76 9.55 -5.81
N THR A 142 -4.44 9.48 -5.92
CA THR A 142 -3.52 9.27 -4.79
C THR A 142 -3.43 10.49 -3.86
N SER A 143 -3.85 11.65 -4.36
CA SER A 143 -4.02 12.88 -3.58
C SER A 143 -5.30 12.87 -2.73
N TYR A 144 -6.33 12.12 -3.13
CA TYR A 144 -7.63 12.09 -2.44
C TYR A 144 -7.83 10.86 -1.55
N ILE A 145 -7.14 9.76 -1.84
CA ILE A 145 -7.25 8.50 -1.09
C ILE A 145 -5.89 8.12 -0.52
N LYS A 146 -5.88 7.74 0.76
CA LYS A 146 -4.74 7.10 1.42
C LYS A 146 -5.08 5.65 1.70
N PHE A 147 -4.05 4.81 1.69
CA PHE A 147 -4.18 3.39 1.97
C PHE A 147 -3.27 3.04 3.15
N TYR A 148 -3.89 2.59 4.23
CA TYR A 148 -3.20 2.34 5.49
C TYR A 148 -3.21 0.86 5.84
N GLN A 149 -2.13 0.41 6.47
CA GLN A 149 -2.09 -0.80 7.26
C GLN A 149 -2.47 -0.46 8.71
N PHE A 150 -3.47 -1.14 9.24
CA PHE A 150 -3.93 -0.98 10.61
C PHE A 150 -3.29 -2.04 11.49
N VAL A 151 -2.98 -1.65 12.73
CA VAL A 151 -2.49 -2.54 13.77
C VAL A 151 -3.58 -2.81 14.80
N PRO A 152 -3.80 -4.06 15.21
CA PRO A 152 -4.71 -4.36 16.29
C PRO A 152 -4.13 -3.89 17.64
N VAL A 153 -4.88 -3.07 18.38
CA VAL A 153 -4.50 -2.52 19.69
C VAL A 153 -5.73 -2.52 20.59
N ASP A 154 -5.67 -3.15 21.76
CA ASP A 154 -6.75 -3.15 22.76
C ASP A 154 -8.15 -3.45 22.18
N GLN A 155 -8.25 -4.52 21.38
CA GLN A 155 -9.47 -4.93 20.65
C GLN A 155 -9.97 -3.97 19.58
N LYS A 156 -9.17 -2.97 19.19
CA LYS A 156 -9.46 -2.03 18.09
C LYS A 156 -8.45 -2.19 16.98
N ARG A 157 -8.73 -1.58 15.83
CA ARG A 157 -7.75 -1.38 14.75
C ARG A 157 -7.34 0.08 14.71
N GLU A 158 -6.04 0.34 14.84
CA GLU A 158 -5.50 1.69 14.87
C GLU A 158 -4.40 1.91 13.83
N VAL A 159 -4.28 3.15 13.34
CA VAL A 159 -3.12 3.57 12.55
C VAL A 159 -2.73 4.99 12.95
N THR A 160 -1.42 5.25 13.08
CA THR A 160 -0.91 6.61 13.29
C THR A 160 -0.90 7.36 11.96
N VAL A 161 -1.55 8.53 11.91
CA VAL A 161 -1.61 9.38 10.71
C VAL A 161 -0.60 10.52 10.76
N SER A 162 -0.38 11.08 11.94
CA SER A 162 0.61 12.13 12.13
C SER A 162 1.17 12.08 13.55
N SER A 163 2.44 12.47 13.67
CA SER A 163 3.10 12.63 14.96
C SER A 163 3.87 13.94 14.91
N LYS A 164 3.29 15.01 15.44
CA LYS A 164 4.02 16.28 15.60
C LYS A 164 4.90 16.17 16.83
N GLU A 165 6.11 15.64 16.67
CA GLU A 165 7.16 15.73 17.69
C GLU A 165 7.87 17.09 17.55
N GLY A 166 8.11 17.78 18.67
CA GLY A 166 8.78 19.08 18.67
C GLY A 166 10.21 18.99 18.11
N LEU A 167 10.64 20.00 17.34
CA LEU A 167 11.96 20.24 16.71
C LEU A 167 12.64 19.10 15.91
N VAL A 168 12.22 17.85 16.07
CA VAL A 168 12.77 16.67 15.39
C VAL A 168 11.60 15.89 14.81
N ILE A 169 11.32 16.12 13.53
CA ILE A 169 10.34 15.33 12.78
C ILE A 169 11.01 13.99 12.46
N ASN A 170 10.73 12.96 13.25
CA ASN A 170 11.06 11.58 12.89
C ASN A 170 10.16 11.14 11.72
N LYS A 171 10.62 11.42 10.50
CA LYS A 171 9.90 11.11 9.24
C LYS A 171 9.66 9.61 9.00
N GLU A 172 10.25 8.71 9.80
CA GLU A 172 10.10 7.26 9.68
C GLU A 172 8.82 6.73 10.36
N GLU A 173 8.44 7.25 11.54
CA GLU A 173 7.22 6.80 12.22
C GLU A 173 5.94 7.17 11.44
N GLU A 174 5.94 8.29 10.71
CA GLU A 174 4.79 8.71 9.88
C GLU A 174 4.62 7.86 8.63
N LYS A 175 5.67 7.14 8.18
CA LYS A 175 5.64 6.32 6.96
C LYS A 175 5.28 4.86 7.21
N GLY A 176 5.47 4.36 8.42
CA GLY A 176 5.45 2.92 8.71
C GLY A 176 4.17 2.19 8.32
N ASN A 177 3.04 2.89 8.23
CA ASN A 177 1.74 2.29 7.96
C ASN A 177 1.02 2.85 6.73
N LEU A 178 1.59 3.85 6.04
CA LEU A 178 1.02 4.40 4.81
C LEU A 178 1.64 3.67 3.61
N ILE A 179 0.83 2.93 2.89
CA ILE A 179 1.28 2.13 1.75
C ILE A 179 0.97 2.88 0.45
N SER A 180 2.00 3.01 -0.39
CA SER A 180 1.88 3.65 -1.70
C SER A 180 1.20 2.72 -2.70
N PHE A 181 0.37 3.28 -3.57
CA PHE A 181 -0.29 2.57 -4.66
C PHE A 181 -0.26 3.41 -5.93
N SER A 182 -0.45 2.73 -7.06
CA SER A 182 -0.56 3.33 -8.39
C SER A 182 -2.00 3.23 -8.88
N VAL A 183 -2.39 4.18 -9.73
CA VAL A 183 -3.74 4.28 -10.27
C VAL A 183 -3.68 4.31 -11.79
N LYS A 184 -4.50 3.48 -12.44
CA LYS A 184 -4.63 3.42 -13.89
C LYS A 184 -6.09 3.53 -14.29
N LYS A 185 -6.43 4.48 -15.14
CA LYS A 185 -7.77 4.59 -15.74
C LYS A 185 -8.07 3.34 -16.57
N ILE A 186 -9.22 2.69 -16.33
CA ILE A 186 -9.64 1.49 -17.08
C ILE A 186 -10.79 1.77 -18.05
N SER A 187 -11.74 2.64 -17.70
CA SER A 187 -12.82 3.06 -18.59
C SER A 187 -13.60 4.21 -17.96
N GLY A 188 -13.90 5.29 -18.70
CA GLY A 188 -14.72 6.40 -18.20
C GLY A 188 -14.27 6.89 -16.83
N GLU A 189 -15.13 6.80 -15.82
CA GLU A 189 -14.83 7.20 -14.43
C GLU A 189 -14.28 6.06 -13.55
N ASN A 190 -13.86 4.95 -14.16
CA ASN A 190 -13.41 3.76 -13.46
C ASN A 190 -11.89 3.66 -13.51
N TYR A 191 -11.30 3.37 -12.37
CA TYR A 191 -9.87 3.30 -12.15
C TYR A 191 -9.49 1.99 -11.47
N LYS A 192 -8.30 1.51 -11.81
CA LYS A 192 -7.65 0.36 -11.22
C LYS A 192 -6.55 0.84 -10.28
N ILE A 193 -6.58 0.35 -9.04
CA ILE A 193 -5.57 0.55 -8.01
C ILE A 193 -4.68 -0.69 -7.96
N GLN A 194 -3.36 -0.50 -7.97
CA GLN A 194 -2.36 -1.57 -7.89
C GLN A 194 -1.20 -1.17 -6.97
N PHE A 195 -0.63 -2.15 -6.27
CA PHE A 195 0.52 -1.95 -5.38
C PHE A 195 1.82 -2.32 -6.09
N SER A 196 2.91 -1.64 -5.73
CA SER A 196 4.25 -1.94 -6.25
C SER A 196 4.85 -3.18 -5.59
N GLN A 197 4.36 -3.53 -4.41
CA GLN A 197 4.78 -4.68 -3.61
C GLN A 197 3.55 -5.49 -3.21
N ASN A 198 3.76 -6.77 -2.94
CA ASN A 198 2.70 -7.63 -2.43
C ASN A 198 2.30 -7.16 -1.03
N LEU A 199 1.00 -7.20 -0.77
CA LEU A 199 0.50 -6.91 0.57
C LEU A 199 0.72 -8.13 1.46
N GLU A 200 1.34 -7.91 2.62
CA GLU A 200 1.53 -8.93 3.64
C GLU A 200 0.21 -9.28 4.33
N ALA A 201 0.23 -10.30 5.20
CA ALA A 201 -0.92 -10.57 6.05
C ALA A 201 -1.13 -9.41 7.05
N GLY A 202 -2.37 -8.97 7.20
CA GLY A 202 -2.68 -7.81 8.04
C GLY A 202 -4.05 -7.20 7.78
N GLU A 203 -4.31 -6.09 8.46
CA GLU A 203 -5.53 -5.30 8.31
C GLU A 203 -5.25 -4.05 7.50
N TYR A 204 -6.10 -3.74 6.54
CA TYR A 204 -5.89 -2.66 5.59
C TYR A 204 -7.15 -1.84 5.39
N GLY A 205 -7.00 -0.59 4.96
CA GLY A 205 -8.15 0.22 4.59
C GLY A 205 -7.83 1.43 3.72
N PHE A 206 -8.79 1.76 2.85
CA PHE A 206 -8.78 3.00 2.08
C PHE A 206 -9.51 4.11 2.84
N VAL A 207 -8.92 5.30 2.85
CA VAL A 207 -9.44 6.47 3.54
C VAL A 207 -9.46 7.66 2.59
N TRP A 208 -10.61 8.32 2.50
CA TRP A 208 -10.72 9.59 1.78
C TRP A 208 -10.16 10.73 2.62
N VAL A 209 -9.16 11.43 2.11
CA VAL A 209 -8.46 12.52 2.82
C VAL A 209 -9.45 13.59 3.27
N LYS A 210 -10.40 13.98 2.40
CA LYS A 210 -11.43 14.97 2.73
C LYS A 210 -12.31 14.59 3.93
N ASN A 211 -12.43 13.29 4.22
CA ASN A 211 -13.25 12.82 5.34
C ASN A 211 -12.46 12.78 6.66
N MET A 212 -11.13 12.91 6.64
CA MET A 212 -10.30 12.84 7.85
C MET A 212 -10.48 14.05 8.78
N GLU A 213 -11.08 15.13 8.29
CA GLU A 213 -11.45 16.30 9.08
C GLU A 213 -12.77 16.11 9.85
N LEU A 214 -13.54 15.09 9.49
CA LEU A 214 -14.79 14.75 10.18
C LEU A 214 -14.48 14.05 11.50
N LYS A 215 -15.37 14.24 12.48
CA LYS A 215 -15.29 13.55 13.78
C LYS A 215 -15.35 12.03 13.62
N GLU A 216 -16.17 11.58 12.69
CA GLU A 216 -16.41 10.19 12.33
C GLU A 216 -16.47 10.08 10.80
N PHE A 217 -15.82 9.06 10.26
CA PHE A 217 -15.77 8.83 8.82
C PHE A 217 -15.60 7.36 8.48
N THR A 218 -15.96 7.01 7.24
CA THR A 218 -15.87 5.63 6.76
C THR A 218 -14.45 5.30 6.27
N VAL A 219 -13.95 4.15 6.71
CA VAL A 219 -12.79 3.44 6.16
C VAL A 219 -13.29 2.22 5.40
N PHE A 220 -12.79 2.02 4.18
CA PHE A 220 -13.09 0.82 3.40
C PHE A 220 -12.08 -0.27 3.72
N ALA A 221 -12.42 -1.12 4.68
CA ALA A 221 -11.50 -2.04 5.34
C ALA A 221 -11.56 -3.47 4.78
N PHE A 222 -10.45 -4.20 4.91
CA PHE A 222 -10.36 -5.63 4.65
C PHE A 222 -9.14 -6.23 5.36
N GLY A 223 -9.14 -7.54 5.54
CA GLY A 223 -7.99 -8.32 6.02
C GLY A 223 -7.32 -9.11 4.90
N ILE A 224 -6.01 -9.32 5.03
CA ILE A 224 -5.26 -10.32 4.26
C ILE A 224 -4.79 -11.39 5.23
N ASP A 225 -5.15 -12.63 4.93
CA ASP A 225 -4.71 -13.81 5.66
C ASP A 225 -3.44 -14.41 5.05
N TRP A 226 -2.63 -15.02 5.91
CA TRP A 226 -1.54 -15.87 5.46
C TRP A 226 -2.11 -16.95 4.55
N LYS A 227 -1.42 -17.20 3.44
CA LYS A 227 -1.78 -18.31 2.57
C LYS A 227 -1.65 -19.60 3.39
N SER A 228 -2.73 -20.34 3.60
CA SER A 228 -2.59 -21.71 4.08
C SER A 228 -1.72 -22.44 3.06
N SER A 229 -0.68 -23.10 3.55
CA SER A 229 0.10 -24.00 2.71
C SER A 229 -0.78 -25.22 2.45
N ASP A 230 -1.61 -25.14 1.42
CA ASP A 230 -2.32 -26.29 0.85
C ASP A 230 -1.32 -27.19 0.09
#